data_AF-A0A6F9XJH1-F1
#
_entry.id   AF-A0A6F9XJH1-F1
#
_cell.length_a   1.000
_cell.length_b   1.000
_cell.length_c   1.000
_cell.angle_alpha   90.00
_cell.angle_beta   90.00
_cell.angle_gamma   90.00
#
_symmetry.space_group_name_H-M   'P 1'
#
loop_
_entity.id
_entity.type
_entity.pdbx_description
1 polymer ?
#
loop_
_entity_poly.entity_id
_entity_poly.type
_entity_poly.pdbx_seq_one_letter_code
_entity_poly.pdbx_strand_id
1 'polypeptide(L)'
;MAQVFLDRLSKAAHVESVVVQDSAIKNGQFLKLGVLDTDGERRVATKATGDADAEVFLADAPVDYGYVNVDGTTFDLDKYELAAGKTGRAIHVAKGEIISVSEDLVTGSVSVGDELSVNDNGLGFKKATGKGVALLIGKEAQHFGKEAYVVAFK
;
A
#
# COMPACT_ATOMS: atom_id res chain seq x y z
N MET A 1 12.20 2.14 -1.55
CA MET A 1 11.49 0.93 -1.13
C MET A 1 10.18 1.46 -0.62
N ALA A 2 9.10 0.99 -1.24
CA ALA A 2 7.76 1.34 -0.83
C ALA A 2 7.49 0.75 0.55
N GLN A 3 7.46 1.60 1.57
CA GLN A 3 7.17 1.22 2.95
C GLN A 3 5.84 1.81 3.38
N VAL A 4 5.08 1.05 4.16
CA VAL A 4 3.79 1.45 4.71
C VAL A 4 3.81 1.17 6.20
N PHE A 5 3.47 2.18 6.99
CA PHE A 5 3.32 2.10 8.44
C PHE A 5 1.88 2.42 8.81
N LEU A 6 1.29 1.54 9.62
CA LEU A 6 -0.09 1.65 10.05
C LEU A 6 -0.16 2.40 11.38
N ASP A 7 -0.20 3.73 11.31
CA ASP A 7 -0.05 4.58 12.49
C ASP A 7 -1.33 4.63 13.34
N ARG A 8 -2.47 4.87 12.69
CA ARG A 8 -3.78 4.92 13.35
C ARG A 8 -4.86 4.35 12.46
N LEU A 9 -5.20 3.09 12.72
CA LEU A 9 -6.36 2.43 12.14
C LEU A 9 -7.53 2.42 13.12
N SER A 10 -8.75 2.34 12.57
CA SER A 10 -9.93 2.17 13.38
C SER A 10 -9.96 0.78 14.04
N LYS A 11 -10.64 0.64 15.18
CA LYS A 11 -10.85 -0.68 15.80
C LYS A 11 -11.69 -1.62 14.94
N ALA A 12 -12.44 -1.06 13.99
CA ALA A 12 -13.25 -1.80 13.04
C ALA A 12 -12.53 -2.02 11.69
N ALA A 13 -11.26 -1.63 11.58
CA ALA A 13 -10.48 -1.83 10.38
C ALA A 13 -10.40 -3.32 10.06
N HIS A 14 -10.64 -3.64 8.79
CA HIS A 14 -10.66 -5.02 8.30
C HIS A 14 -9.43 -5.27 7.45
N VAL A 15 -8.78 -6.42 7.66
CA VAL A 15 -7.70 -6.92 6.82
C VAL A 15 -8.29 -7.95 5.87
N GLU A 16 -8.09 -7.76 4.59
CA GLU A 16 -8.54 -8.67 3.52
C GLU A 16 -7.34 -9.49 3.00
N SER A 17 -7.58 -10.78 2.79
CA SER A 17 -6.66 -11.64 2.05
C SER A 17 -6.85 -11.39 0.56
N VAL A 18 -5.81 -11.00 -0.16
CA VAL A 18 -5.92 -10.68 -1.60
C VAL A 18 -4.90 -11.46 -2.42
N VAL A 19 -5.24 -11.76 -3.67
CA VAL A 19 -4.33 -12.31 -4.68
C VAL A 19 -4.45 -11.56 -5.99
N VAL A 20 -3.30 -11.19 -6.58
CA VAL A 20 -3.21 -10.64 -7.94
C VAL A 20 -2.50 -11.70 -8.79
N GLN A 21 -3.20 -12.26 -9.78
CA GLN A 21 -2.73 -13.45 -10.51
C GLN A 21 -1.62 -13.14 -11.52
N ASP A 22 -1.71 -12.00 -12.22
CA ASP A 22 -0.94 -11.78 -13.45
C ASP A 22 0.25 -10.84 -13.29
N SER A 23 0.46 -10.29 -12.09
CA SER A 23 1.60 -9.40 -11.85
C SER A 23 1.99 -9.34 -10.39
N ALA A 24 3.27 -9.10 -10.13
CA ALA A 24 3.74 -8.74 -8.81
C ALA A 24 3.20 -7.35 -8.40
N ILE A 25 3.01 -7.16 -7.11
CA ILE A 25 2.55 -5.91 -6.49
C ILE A 25 3.46 -5.51 -5.34
N LYS A 26 3.59 -4.21 -5.10
CA LYS A 26 4.40 -3.65 -4.03
C LYS A 26 3.53 -3.19 -2.89
N ASN A 27 4.12 -3.07 -1.69
CA ASN A 27 3.48 -2.34 -0.61
C ASN A 27 3.09 -0.94 -1.07
N GLY A 28 1.96 -0.45 -0.57
CA GLY A 28 1.37 0.80 -1.01
C GLY A 28 0.56 0.71 -2.31
N GLN A 29 0.33 -0.49 -2.84
CA GLN A 29 -0.56 -0.70 -3.98
C GLN A 29 -2.03 -0.66 -3.53
N PHE A 30 -2.79 0.28 -4.08
CA PHE A 30 -4.24 0.25 -4.06
C PHE A 30 -4.77 -0.83 -5.01
N LEU A 31 -5.78 -1.55 -4.54
CA LEU A 31 -6.39 -2.66 -5.25
C LEU A 31 -7.90 -2.50 -5.30
N LYS A 32 -8.46 -2.91 -6.43
CA LYS A 32 -9.87 -3.20 -6.62
C LYS A 32 -10.14 -4.65 -6.22
N LEU A 33 -11.14 -4.88 -5.39
CA LEU A 33 -11.56 -6.20 -4.98
C LEU A 33 -12.47 -6.82 -6.04
N GLY A 34 -12.20 -8.09 -6.36
CA GLY A 34 -13.07 -8.93 -7.15
C GLY A 34 -13.82 -9.94 -6.29
N VAL A 35 -14.01 -11.12 -6.87
CA VAL A 35 -14.71 -12.24 -6.23
C VAL A 35 -13.79 -13.02 -5.30
N LEU A 36 -14.41 -13.77 -4.38
CA LEU A 36 -13.70 -14.75 -3.56
C LEU A 36 -13.10 -15.84 -4.48
N ASP A 37 -11.84 -16.20 -4.26
CA ASP A 37 -11.17 -17.29 -4.95
C ASP A 37 -11.82 -18.63 -4.55
N THR A 38 -11.55 -19.66 -5.35
CA THR A 38 -12.09 -21.01 -5.20
C THR A 38 -11.70 -21.68 -3.87
N ASP A 39 -10.63 -21.21 -3.23
CA ASP A 39 -10.20 -21.64 -1.89
C ASP A 39 -11.11 -21.11 -0.77
N GLY A 40 -11.90 -20.06 -1.02
CA GLY A 40 -12.76 -19.43 -0.03
C GLY A 40 -12.02 -18.55 1.00
N GLU A 41 -10.72 -18.33 0.83
CA GLU A 41 -9.86 -17.68 1.83
C GLU A 41 -9.33 -16.32 1.41
N ARG A 42 -9.29 -16.03 0.10
CA ARG A 42 -8.76 -14.78 -0.47
C ARG A 42 -9.59 -14.27 -1.62
N ARG A 43 -9.62 -12.97 -1.83
CA ARG A 43 -10.26 -12.34 -3.00
C ARG A 43 -9.27 -12.18 -4.14
N VAL A 44 -9.72 -12.50 -5.34
CA VAL A 44 -8.99 -12.12 -6.56
C VAL A 44 -9.12 -10.61 -6.72
N ALA A 45 -8.00 -9.91 -6.79
CA ALA A 45 -7.93 -8.45 -6.87
C ALA A 45 -7.17 -8.00 -8.11
N THR A 46 -7.39 -6.76 -8.52
CA THR A 46 -6.62 -6.10 -9.59
C THR A 46 -6.05 -4.78 -9.07
N LYS A 47 -4.97 -4.28 -9.69
CA LYS A 47 -4.46 -2.94 -9.40
C LYS A 47 -5.56 -1.91 -9.63
N ALA A 48 -5.74 -1.00 -8.68
CA ALA A 48 -6.58 0.17 -8.88
C ALA A 48 -5.99 1.05 -9.98
N THR A 49 -6.84 1.80 -10.66
CA THR A 49 -6.47 2.75 -11.71
C THR A 49 -6.77 4.20 -11.33
N GLY A 50 -7.37 4.41 -10.15
CA GLY A 50 -7.51 5.71 -9.54
C GLY A 50 -8.36 5.66 -8.27
N ASP A 51 -8.91 6.82 -7.88
CA ASP A 51 -9.66 6.97 -6.63
C ASP A 51 -10.94 6.10 -6.59
N ALA A 52 -11.59 5.88 -7.73
CA ALA A 52 -12.90 5.22 -7.79
C ALA A 52 -12.86 3.70 -7.58
N ASP A 53 -11.72 3.06 -7.79
CA ASP A 53 -11.55 1.61 -7.68
C ASP A 53 -10.50 1.20 -6.63
N ALA A 54 -10.02 2.16 -5.83
CA ALA A 54 -9.10 1.94 -4.72
C ALA A 54 -9.85 1.51 -3.45
N GLU A 55 -10.22 0.22 -3.38
CA GLU A 55 -11.04 -0.32 -2.28
C GLU A 55 -10.22 -0.77 -1.07
N VAL A 56 -9.02 -1.31 -1.31
CA VAL A 56 -8.09 -1.74 -0.27
C VAL A 56 -6.67 -1.29 -0.59
N PHE A 57 -5.84 -1.20 0.44
CA PHE A 57 -4.45 -0.77 0.35
C PHE A 57 -3.51 -1.87 0.84
N LEU A 58 -2.58 -2.32 -0.01
CA LEU A 58 -1.64 -3.36 0.34
C LEU A 58 -0.63 -2.85 1.38
N ALA A 59 -0.63 -3.48 2.55
CA ALA A 59 0.27 -3.22 3.65
C ALA A 59 0.77 -4.57 4.19
N ASP A 60 1.46 -5.30 3.30
CA ASP A 60 1.97 -6.63 3.61
C ASP A 60 3.25 -6.54 4.45
N ALA A 61 3.36 -7.43 5.43
CA ALA A 61 4.47 -7.47 6.37
C ALA A 61 5.26 -8.75 6.15
N PRO A 62 6.25 -8.77 5.23
CA PRO A 62 7.07 -9.94 5.03
C PRO A 62 7.89 -10.23 6.28
N VAL A 63 7.92 -11.49 6.68
CA VAL A 63 8.76 -11.97 7.77
C VAL A 63 10.04 -12.54 7.16
N ASP A 64 11.18 -11.95 7.49
CA ASP A 64 12.48 -12.55 7.19
C ASP A 64 12.78 -13.65 8.20
N TYR A 65 12.97 -14.87 7.73
CA TYR A 65 13.36 -16.01 8.55
C TYR A 65 14.88 -16.24 8.58
N GLY A 66 15.67 -15.33 8.01
CA GLY A 66 17.14 -15.39 7.98
C GLY A 66 17.69 -16.47 7.05
N TYR A 67 16.88 -16.97 6.12
CA TYR A 67 17.29 -17.99 5.16
C TYR A 67 17.97 -17.36 3.93
N VAL A 68 19.03 -18.00 3.47
CA VAL A 68 19.63 -17.74 2.16
C VAL A 68 18.84 -18.56 1.14
N ASN A 69 18.35 -17.90 0.10
CA ASN A 69 17.68 -18.52 -1.04
C ASN A 69 18.63 -19.51 -1.75
N VAL A 70 18.07 -20.44 -2.51
CA VAL A 70 18.83 -21.48 -3.23
C VAL A 70 19.84 -20.89 -4.23
N ASP A 71 19.60 -19.67 -4.70
CA ASP A 71 20.49 -18.91 -5.60
C ASP A 71 21.57 -18.09 -4.87
N GLY A 72 21.68 -18.22 -3.55
CA GLY A 72 22.65 -17.51 -2.72
C GLY A 72 22.23 -16.09 -2.31
N THR A 73 21.03 -15.65 -2.67
CA THR A 73 20.51 -14.33 -2.25
C THR A 73 19.91 -14.38 -0.85
N THR A 74 20.06 -13.31 -0.07
CA THR A 74 19.34 -13.13 1.21
C THR A 74 18.03 -12.39 0.96
N PHE A 75 17.07 -12.54 1.87
CA PHE A 75 15.89 -11.68 1.86
C PHE A 75 16.32 -10.21 1.90
N ASP A 76 15.77 -9.43 0.98
CA ASP A 76 16.08 -8.02 0.82
C ASP A 76 14.75 -7.26 0.85
N LEU A 77 14.47 -6.66 2.00
CA LEU A 77 13.25 -5.89 2.21
C LEU A 77 13.15 -4.75 1.19
N ASP A 78 14.27 -4.19 0.71
CA ASP A 78 14.27 -3.09 -0.26
C ASP A 78 13.72 -3.49 -1.63
N LYS A 79 13.76 -4.79 -1.93
CA LYS A 79 13.29 -5.40 -3.17
C LYS A 79 12.00 -6.19 -3.00
N TYR A 80 11.41 -6.17 -1.81
CA TYR A 80 10.22 -6.94 -1.54
C TYR A 80 9.07 -6.50 -2.45
N GLU A 81 8.49 -7.49 -3.13
CA GLU A 81 7.21 -7.42 -3.82
C GLU A 81 6.46 -8.71 -3.57
N LEU A 82 5.14 -8.60 -3.44
CA LEU A 82 4.29 -9.77 -3.42
C LEU A 82 4.22 -10.33 -4.84
N ALA A 83 4.81 -11.50 -5.03
CA ALA A 83 4.83 -12.17 -6.32
C ALA A 83 3.41 -12.51 -6.82
N ALA A 84 3.27 -12.57 -8.15
CA ALA A 84 2.03 -12.93 -8.81
C ALA A 84 1.47 -14.28 -8.30
N GLY A 85 0.17 -14.35 -8.06
CA GLY A 85 -0.52 -15.52 -7.53
C GLY A 85 -0.31 -15.80 -6.03
N LYS A 86 0.54 -15.02 -5.34
CA LYS A 86 0.72 -15.12 -3.89
C LYS A 86 -0.32 -14.29 -3.14
N THR A 87 -0.67 -14.78 -1.96
CA THR A 87 -1.62 -14.12 -1.06
C THR A 87 -0.91 -13.03 -0.28
N GLY A 88 -1.46 -11.82 -0.30
CA GLY A 88 -0.99 -10.69 0.50
C GLY A 88 -2.07 -10.19 1.47
N ARG A 89 -1.68 -9.25 2.32
CA ARG A 89 -2.55 -8.59 3.29
C ARG A 89 -2.81 -7.14 2.89
N ALA A 90 -4.08 -6.82 2.67
CA ALA A 90 -4.52 -5.47 2.38
C ALA A 90 -5.48 -4.98 3.46
N ILE A 91 -5.44 -3.68 3.76
CA ILE A 91 -6.36 -3.06 4.70
C ILE A 91 -7.45 -2.32 3.93
N HIS A 92 -8.68 -2.38 4.43
CA HIS A 92 -9.69 -1.40 4.04
C HIS A 92 -9.34 -0.08 4.70
N VAL A 93 -9.07 0.94 3.88
CA VAL A 93 -8.79 2.28 4.39
C VAL A 93 -10.09 3.05 4.55
N ALA A 94 -10.34 3.53 5.76
CA ALA A 94 -11.54 4.29 6.10
C ALA A 94 -11.20 5.76 6.40
N LYS A 95 -12.19 6.62 6.26
CA LYS A 95 -12.09 8.03 6.62
C LYS A 95 -11.50 8.21 8.02
N GLY A 96 -10.48 9.06 8.11
CA GLY A 96 -9.78 9.41 9.34
C GLY A 96 -8.66 8.44 9.72
N GLU A 97 -8.49 7.33 9.02
CA GLU A 97 -7.32 6.47 9.24
C GLU A 97 -6.04 7.19 8.79
N ILE A 98 -4.96 6.95 9.52
CA ILE A 98 -3.65 7.59 9.30
C ILE A 98 -2.63 6.51 9.05
N ILE A 99 -1.87 6.68 7.99
CA ILE A 99 -0.70 5.86 7.66
C ILE A 99 0.49 6.77 7.38
N SER A 100 1.68 6.23 7.54
CA SER A 100 2.90 6.81 7.00
C SER A 100 3.37 5.98 5.83
N VAL A 101 3.80 6.64 4.76
CA VAL A 101 4.37 5.98 3.58
C VAL A 101 5.73 6.56 3.25
N SER A 102 6.63 5.76 2.71
CA SER A 102 7.91 6.27 2.22
C SER A 102 7.70 7.28 1.09
N GLU A 103 8.62 8.23 0.95
CA GLU A 103 8.53 9.28 -0.09
C GLU A 103 8.38 8.74 -1.53
N ASP A 104 8.89 7.56 -1.85
CA ASP A 104 8.78 6.94 -3.18
C ASP A 104 7.35 6.48 -3.53
N LEU A 105 6.45 6.43 -2.54
CA LEU A 105 5.03 6.20 -2.74
C LEU A 105 4.25 7.49 -2.98
N VAL A 106 4.88 8.67 -2.99
CA VAL A 106 4.19 9.93 -3.27
C VAL A 106 4.89 10.63 -4.43
N THR A 107 4.20 10.72 -5.56
CA THR A 107 4.76 11.27 -6.80
C THR A 107 4.50 12.76 -6.90
N GLY A 108 5.48 13.46 -7.50
CA GLY A 108 5.44 14.90 -7.70
C GLY A 108 5.76 15.71 -6.45
N SER A 109 5.74 17.03 -6.58
CA SER A 109 5.98 17.95 -5.47
C SER A 109 4.69 18.18 -4.69
N VAL A 110 4.63 17.61 -3.48
CA VAL A 110 3.53 17.80 -2.53
C VAL A 110 4.00 18.49 -1.25
N SER A 111 3.10 19.24 -0.62
CA SER A 111 3.31 19.91 0.66
C SER A 111 2.23 19.50 1.66
N VAL A 112 2.54 19.59 2.95
CA VAL A 112 1.53 19.38 4.00
C VAL A 112 0.34 20.29 3.75
N GLY A 113 -0.87 19.71 3.80
CA GLY A 113 -2.12 20.36 3.43
C GLY A 113 -2.60 20.06 2.00
N ASP A 114 -1.76 19.45 1.15
CA ASP A 114 -2.18 19.02 -0.18
C ASP A 114 -3.11 17.80 -0.13
N GLU A 115 -4.14 17.84 -0.95
CA GLU A 115 -5.00 16.70 -1.25
C GLU A 115 -4.24 15.69 -2.11
N LEU A 116 -4.42 14.40 -1.82
CA LEU A 116 -3.77 13.29 -2.49
C LEU A 116 -4.80 12.37 -3.15
N SER A 117 -4.56 12.03 -4.41
CA SER A 117 -5.27 11.00 -5.16
C SER A 117 -4.38 9.79 -5.37
N VAL A 118 -4.97 8.65 -5.66
CA VAL A 118 -4.28 7.42 -6.06
C VAL A 118 -3.56 7.66 -7.40
N ASN A 119 -2.34 7.13 -7.54
CA ASN A 119 -1.63 7.17 -8.83
C ASN A 119 -2.38 6.38 -9.90
N ASP A 120 -2.14 6.70 -11.18
CA ASP A 120 -2.87 6.07 -12.31
C ASP A 120 -2.59 4.56 -12.47
N ASN A 121 -1.55 4.05 -11.80
CA ASN A 121 -1.21 2.62 -11.72
C ASN A 121 -1.59 1.99 -10.36
N GLY A 122 -2.29 2.74 -9.51
CA GLY A 122 -2.69 2.34 -8.17
C GLY A 122 -1.56 2.31 -7.14
N LEU A 123 -0.31 2.59 -7.51
CA LEU A 123 0.82 2.51 -6.57
C LEU A 123 1.01 3.85 -5.87
N GLY A 124 0.64 3.93 -4.60
CA GLY A 124 0.79 5.14 -3.79
C GLY A 124 -0.07 6.31 -4.29
N PHE A 125 0.45 7.52 -4.10
CA PHE A 125 -0.29 8.77 -4.22
C PHE A 125 0.34 9.75 -5.20
N LYS A 126 -0.48 10.66 -5.71
CA LYS A 126 -0.10 11.90 -6.40
C LYS A 126 -0.88 13.07 -5.81
N LYS A 127 -0.42 14.29 -6.09
CA LYS A 127 -1.21 15.50 -5.82
C LYS A 127 -2.55 15.44 -6.55
N ALA A 128 -3.65 15.63 -5.82
CA ALA A 128 -4.98 15.73 -6.40
C ALA A 128 -5.20 17.11 -7.05
N THR A 129 -6.01 17.15 -8.09
CA THR A 129 -6.49 18.40 -8.72
C THR A 129 -7.80 18.92 -8.11
N GLY A 130 -8.36 18.19 -7.14
CA GLY A 130 -9.61 18.48 -6.45
C GLY A 130 -9.67 17.74 -5.12
N LYS A 131 -10.85 17.20 -4.77
CA LYS A 131 -10.97 16.33 -3.61
C LYS A 131 -10.26 15.00 -3.89
N GLY A 132 -9.20 14.73 -3.15
CA GLY A 132 -8.50 13.45 -3.17
C GLY A 132 -9.08 12.45 -2.17
N VAL A 133 -8.52 11.24 -2.16
CA VAL A 133 -8.83 10.18 -1.19
C VAL A 133 -8.16 10.42 0.16
N ALA A 134 -7.13 11.26 0.21
CA ALA A 134 -6.38 11.52 1.42
C ALA A 134 -5.81 12.94 1.47
N LEU A 135 -5.32 13.33 2.65
CA LEU A 135 -4.64 14.60 2.92
C LEU A 135 -3.23 14.31 3.43
N LEU A 136 -2.23 14.99 2.88
CA LEU A 136 -0.89 14.98 3.47
C LEU A 136 -0.89 15.84 4.74
N ILE A 137 -0.73 15.22 5.91
CA ILE A 137 -0.83 15.91 7.21
C ILE A 137 0.52 16.12 7.90
N GLY A 138 1.57 15.46 7.43
CA GLY A 138 2.89 15.57 8.05
C GLY A 138 4.00 14.96 7.21
N LYS A 139 5.23 15.24 7.63
CA LYS A 139 6.47 14.66 7.12
C LYS A 139 7.33 14.32 8.33
N GLU A 140 7.84 13.10 8.38
CA GLU A 140 8.60 12.60 9.51
C GLU A 140 9.90 11.94 9.03
N ALA A 141 10.96 12.09 9.81
CA ALA A 141 12.19 11.34 9.59
C ALA A 141 11.97 9.91 10.11
N GLN A 142 11.72 8.96 9.21
CA GLN A 142 11.55 7.56 9.58
C GLN A 142 12.90 6.86 9.81
N HIS A 143 12.85 5.76 10.55
CA HIS A 143 13.94 4.80 10.62
C HIS A 143 14.18 4.25 9.19
N PHE A 144 15.44 3.90 8.85
CA PHE A 144 15.90 3.54 7.49
C PHE A 144 16.24 4.72 6.55
N GLY A 145 16.36 5.94 7.07
CA GLY A 145 17.09 7.03 6.40
C GLY A 145 16.34 7.73 5.26
N LYS A 146 15.01 7.59 5.19
CA LYS A 146 14.15 8.30 4.23
C LYS A 146 13.07 9.09 4.95
N GLU A 147 12.65 10.20 4.35
CA GLU A 147 11.48 10.94 4.79
C GLU A 147 10.23 10.09 4.53
N ALA A 148 9.31 10.07 5.48
CA ALA A 148 8.00 9.46 5.32
C ALA A 148 6.91 10.52 5.39
N TYR A 149 5.89 10.30 4.59
CA TYR A 149 4.76 11.20 4.42
C TYR A 149 3.60 10.64 5.21
N VAL A 150 3.08 11.44 6.14
CA VAL A 150 1.96 11.06 7.00
C VAL A 150 0.67 11.47 6.31
N VAL A 151 -0.18 10.48 6.01
CA VAL A 151 -1.35 10.62 5.16
C VAL A 151 -2.60 10.26 5.95
N ALA A 152 -3.62 11.13 5.90
CA ALA A 152 -4.92 10.88 6.51
C ALA A 152 -6.01 10.67 5.45
N PHE A 153 -6.67 9.51 5.46
CA PHE A 153 -7.75 9.17 4.53
C PHE A 153 -9.02 9.99 4.81
N LYS A 154 -9.82 10.28 3.78
CA LYS A 154 -10.95 11.25 3.84
C LYS A 154 -12.34 10.66 3.67
#